data_AF-A0A1N6ZI27-F1
#
_entry.id   AF-A0A1N6ZI27-F1
#
_cell.length_a   1.000
_cell.length_b   1.000
_cell.length_c   1.000
_cell.angle_alpha   90.00
_cell.angle_beta   90.00
_cell.angle_gamma   90.00
#
_symmetry.space_group_name_H-M   'P 1'
#
loop_
_entity.id
_entity.type
_entity.pdbx_description
1 polymer ?
#
loop_
_entity_poly.entity_id
_entity_poly.type
_entity_poly.pdbx_seq_one_letter_code
_entity_poly.pdbx_strand_id
1 'polypeptide(L)'
;MKIRDHLRLSKKRQGELVRVMQVGLVGILIAGLWEGNTGIIVNAFVGLVVTQLPALLKRDYDITMDVGLVLWITTAMFLHAFGTLQIPGIIDLSAYKSVWWWDHMTHAMSSSLVAATAYATARAIDEYTEGLNLTPRFMFVYLLLFVMAFGVVWELIEFFVGEIGRLLATGKILTQYGLDDTVLDLFYNTMGALVVAIWGTAYLSGVSKQLSEKLSLRTAE
;
A
#
# COMPACT_ATOMS: atom_id res chain seq x y z
N MET A 1 16.76 -24.59 4.87
CA MET A 1 17.33 -23.41 4.17
C MET A 1 16.22 -22.40 3.95
N LYS A 2 16.36 -21.17 4.46
CA LYS A 2 15.28 -20.17 4.42
C LYS A 2 15.53 -19.22 3.24
N ILE A 3 14.50 -18.96 2.44
CA ILE A 3 14.44 -17.98 1.33
C ILE A 3 14.96 -16.57 1.72
N ARG A 4 15.05 -16.30 3.03
CA ARG A 4 15.66 -15.09 3.62
C ARG A 4 17.13 -14.85 3.23
N ASP A 5 17.86 -15.83 2.71
CA ASP A 5 19.32 -15.72 2.52
C ASP A 5 19.77 -15.38 1.08
N HIS A 6 18.87 -15.10 0.14
CA HIS A 6 19.26 -14.78 -1.26
C HIS A 6 19.04 -13.33 -1.69
N LEU A 7 18.32 -12.49 -0.92
CA LEU A 7 18.00 -11.12 -1.32
C LEU A 7 18.06 -10.10 -0.16
N ARG A 8 18.87 -10.32 0.89
CA ARG A 8 18.97 -9.37 2.00
C ARG A 8 19.74 -8.12 1.58
N LEU A 9 19.04 -7.20 0.93
CA LEU A 9 19.47 -5.81 0.80
C LEU A 9 19.74 -5.26 2.20
N SER A 10 20.93 -4.69 2.41
CA SER A 10 21.27 -4.06 3.68
C SER A 10 20.30 -2.90 3.97
N LYS A 11 20.07 -2.58 5.25
CA LYS A 11 19.23 -1.44 5.64
C LYS A 11 19.64 -0.14 4.95
N LYS A 12 20.95 0.04 4.71
CA LYS A 12 21.51 1.16 3.95
C LYS A 12 21.00 1.17 2.50
N ARG A 13 21.10 0.04 1.78
CA ARG A 13 20.61 -0.07 0.39
C ARG A 13 19.10 0.14 0.30
N GLN A 14 18.32 -0.38 1.26
CA GLN A 14 16.88 -0.15 1.30
C GLN A 14 16.57 1.35 1.46
N GLY A 15 17.28 2.06 2.34
CA GLY A 15 17.15 3.50 2.49
C GLY A 15 17.61 4.30 1.26
N GLU A 16 18.63 3.84 0.55
CA GLU A 16 19.05 4.43 -0.73
C GLU A 16 17.95 4.28 -1.80
N LEU A 17 17.34 3.08 -1.92
CA LEU A 17 16.24 2.84 -2.84
C LEU A 17 15.02 3.72 -2.54
N VAL A 18 14.67 3.88 -1.26
CA VAL A 18 13.59 4.82 -0.85
C VAL A 18 13.87 6.22 -1.38
N ARG A 19 15.08 6.76 -1.18
CA ARG A 19 15.43 8.10 -1.65
C ARG A 19 15.41 8.21 -3.16
N VAL A 20 15.91 7.19 -3.87
CA VAL A 20 15.87 7.17 -5.35
C VAL A 20 14.43 7.23 -5.85
N MET A 21 13.53 6.45 -5.27
CA MET A 21 12.11 6.47 -5.64
C MET A 21 11.44 7.80 -5.28
N GLN A 22 11.76 8.40 -4.13
CA GLN A 22 11.26 9.73 -3.76
C GLN A 22 11.74 10.82 -4.73
N VAL A 23 13.01 10.79 -5.14
CA VAL A 23 13.53 11.69 -6.19
C VAL A 23 12.81 11.42 -7.52
N GLY A 24 12.56 10.16 -7.85
CA GLY A 24 11.76 9.78 -9.01
C GLY A 24 10.33 10.34 -8.96
N LEU A 25 9.66 10.28 -7.81
CA LEU A 25 8.35 10.90 -7.60
C LEU A 25 8.38 12.42 -7.80
N VAL A 26 9.42 13.11 -7.32
CA VAL A 26 9.62 14.54 -7.60
C VAL A 26 9.79 14.79 -9.10
N GLY A 27 10.55 13.94 -9.79
CA GLY A 27 10.70 14.00 -11.25
C GLY A 27 9.37 13.82 -11.99
N ILE A 28 8.56 12.85 -11.58
CA ILE A 28 7.22 12.60 -12.14
C ILE A 28 6.30 13.81 -11.88
N LEU A 29 6.35 14.40 -10.69
CA LEU A 29 5.58 15.60 -10.36
C LEU A 29 5.96 16.78 -11.27
N ILE A 30 7.26 17.01 -11.48
CA ILE A 30 7.75 18.06 -12.37
C ILE A 30 7.32 17.79 -13.82
N ALA A 31 7.39 16.54 -14.28
CA ALA A 31 6.91 16.15 -15.61
C ALA A 31 5.41 16.43 -15.77
N GLY A 32 4.59 16.02 -14.79
CA GLY A 32 3.16 16.31 -14.78
C GLY A 32 2.84 17.81 -14.81
N LEU A 33 3.60 18.63 -14.05
CA LEU A 33 3.47 20.09 -14.08
C LEU A 33 3.86 20.67 -15.45
N TRP A 34 4.91 20.15 -16.08
CA TRP A 34 5.35 20.61 -17.39
C TRP A 34 4.38 20.23 -18.52
N GLU A 35 3.78 19.04 -18.43
CA GLU A 35 2.76 18.55 -19.36
C GLU A 35 1.37 19.14 -19.10
N GLY A 36 1.15 19.78 -17.95
CA GLY A 36 -0.17 20.25 -17.52
C GLY A 36 -1.14 19.10 -17.21
N ASN A 37 -0.62 17.92 -16.87
CA ASN A 37 -1.43 16.73 -16.64
C ASN A 37 -1.79 16.59 -15.16
N THR A 38 -3.03 16.97 -14.82
CA THR A 38 -3.57 16.90 -13.45
C THR A 38 -3.50 15.50 -12.85
N GLY A 39 -3.74 14.45 -13.64
CA GLY A 39 -3.68 13.06 -13.15
C GLY A 39 -2.28 12.68 -12.67
N ILE A 40 -1.25 12.99 -13.46
CA ILE A 40 0.15 12.74 -13.09
C ILE A 40 0.53 13.57 -11.85
N ILE A 41 0.15 14.86 -11.83
CA ILE A 41 0.43 15.77 -10.71
C ILE A 41 -0.15 15.22 -9.42
N VAL A 42 -1.44 14.86 -9.41
CA VAL A 42 -2.14 14.37 -8.20
C VAL A 42 -1.52 13.06 -7.72
N ASN A 43 -1.27 12.10 -8.62
CA ASN A 43 -0.69 10.80 -8.25
C ASN A 43 0.72 10.96 -7.66
N ALA A 44 1.58 11.75 -8.29
CA ALA A 44 2.92 11.99 -7.79
C ALA A 44 2.93 12.79 -6.47
N PHE A 45 2.05 13.78 -6.33
CA PHE A 45 1.92 14.58 -5.12
C PHE A 45 1.43 13.75 -3.94
N VAL A 46 0.34 12.99 -4.11
CA VAL A 46 -0.19 12.10 -3.08
C VAL A 46 0.86 11.06 -2.71
N GLY A 47 1.53 10.46 -3.70
CA GLY A 47 2.64 9.53 -3.48
C GLY A 47 3.73 10.14 -2.61
N LEU A 48 4.20 11.35 -2.92
CA LEU A 48 5.20 12.06 -2.11
C LEU A 48 4.72 12.24 -0.68
N VAL A 49 3.51 12.78 -0.47
CA VAL A 49 2.95 13.00 0.86
C VAL A 49 2.90 11.70 1.67
N VAL A 50 2.41 10.61 1.08
CA VAL A 50 2.33 9.30 1.74
C VAL A 50 3.72 8.78 2.11
N THR A 51 4.73 8.93 1.25
CA THR A 51 6.10 8.49 1.57
C THR A 51 6.74 9.26 2.72
N GLN A 52 6.23 10.45 3.06
CA GLN A 52 6.69 11.22 4.21
C GLN A 52 6.03 10.81 5.52
N LEU A 53 4.93 10.03 5.50
CA LEU A 53 4.23 9.61 6.71
C LEU A 53 5.13 8.94 7.75
N PRO A 54 6.05 8.02 7.42
CA PRO A 54 6.95 7.43 8.41
C PRO A 54 7.84 8.47 9.12
N ALA A 55 8.28 9.51 8.40
CA ALA A 55 9.08 10.58 8.97
C ALA A 55 8.25 11.49 9.88
N LEU A 56 7.00 11.79 9.49
CA LEU A 56 6.07 12.57 10.29
C LEU A 56 5.68 11.84 11.58
N LEU A 57 5.36 10.54 11.48
CA LEU A 57 5.03 9.70 12.63
C LEU A 57 6.20 9.58 13.61
N LYS A 58 7.44 9.48 13.10
CA LYS A 58 8.63 9.53 13.95
C LYS A 58 8.80 10.90 14.62
N ARG A 59 8.60 12.00 13.87
CA ARG A 59 8.81 13.37 14.38
C ARG A 59 7.79 13.74 15.46
N ASP A 60 6.51 13.44 15.22
CA ASP A 60 5.39 13.95 16.02
C ASP A 60 4.94 12.97 17.10
N TYR A 61 5.20 11.66 16.92
CA TYR A 61 4.72 10.59 17.81
C TYR A 61 5.80 9.60 18.26
N ASP A 62 7.07 9.79 17.86
CA ASP A 62 8.19 8.85 18.11
C ASP A 62 7.95 7.40 17.63
N ILE A 63 7.04 7.23 16.66
CA ILE A 63 6.73 5.91 16.08
C ILE A 63 7.74 5.62 14.98
N THR A 64 8.70 4.73 15.27
CA THR A 64 9.70 4.30 14.28
C THR A 64 9.22 3.09 13.47
N MET A 65 9.29 3.19 12.15
CA MET A 65 9.01 2.08 11.23
C MET A 65 10.30 1.41 10.77
N ASP A 66 10.27 0.09 10.57
CA ASP A 66 11.39 -0.61 9.93
C ASP A 66 11.57 -0.13 8.49
N VAL A 67 12.83 -0.02 8.04
CA VAL A 67 13.16 0.49 6.70
C VAL A 67 12.56 -0.37 5.59
N GLY A 68 12.29 -1.66 5.82
CA GLY A 68 11.59 -2.51 4.87
C GLY A 68 10.13 -2.10 4.68
N LEU A 69 9.44 -1.66 5.75
CA LEU A 69 8.07 -1.14 5.66
C LEU A 69 8.05 0.20 4.91
N VAL A 70 9.01 1.09 5.20
CA VAL A 70 9.17 2.36 4.47
C VAL A 70 9.43 2.09 2.98
N LEU A 71 10.29 1.13 2.67
CA LEU A 71 10.56 0.71 1.29
C LEU A 71 9.31 0.16 0.61
N TRP A 72 8.50 -0.63 1.30
CA TRP A 72 7.25 -1.17 0.76
C TRP A 72 6.23 -0.08 0.44
N ILE A 73 5.98 0.84 1.39
CA ILE A 73 5.11 2.01 1.19
C ILE A 73 5.60 2.82 -0.01
N THR A 74 6.90 3.11 -0.05
CA THR A 74 7.50 3.92 -1.12
C THR A 74 7.42 3.24 -2.47
N THR A 75 7.64 1.92 -2.53
CA THR A 75 7.51 1.14 -3.77
C THR A 75 6.09 1.21 -4.32
N ALA A 76 5.07 1.01 -3.49
CA ALA A 76 3.68 1.06 -3.96
C ALA A 76 3.32 2.45 -4.53
N MET A 77 3.65 3.52 -3.79
CA MET A 77 3.38 4.90 -4.22
C MET A 77 4.16 5.27 -5.49
N PHE A 78 5.43 4.84 -5.58
CA PHE A 78 6.25 5.06 -6.76
C PHE A 78 5.70 4.34 -7.99
N LEU A 79 5.35 3.05 -7.88
CA LEU A 79 4.81 2.28 -9.00
C LEU A 79 3.48 2.84 -9.50
N HIS A 80 2.62 3.30 -8.59
CA HIS A 80 1.35 3.94 -8.96
C HIS A 80 1.60 5.24 -9.73
N ALA A 81 2.40 6.15 -9.20
CA ALA A 81 2.73 7.40 -9.90
C ALA A 81 3.48 7.16 -11.22
N PHE A 82 4.44 6.24 -11.24
CA PHE A 82 5.18 5.89 -12.46
C PHE A 82 4.26 5.30 -13.52
N GLY A 83 3.24 4.52 -13.12
CA GLY A 83 2.29 3.95 -14.03
C GLY A 83 1.53 4.99 -14.86
N THR A 84 1.31 6.18 -14.29
CA THR A 84 0.63 7.31 -14.96
C THR A 84 1.52 8.11 -15.89
N LEU A 85 2.85 7.99 -15.76
CA LEU A 85 3.80 8.78 -16.54
C LEU A 85 3.68 8.43 -18.02
N GLN A 86 3.57 9.46 -18.86
CA GLN A 86 3.54 9.32 -20.31
C GLN A 86 4.95 9.34 -20.87
N ILE A 87 5.20 8.57 -21.94
CA ILE A 87 6.47 8.65 -22.65
C ILE A 87 6.48 9.93 -23.50
N PRO A 88 7.40 10.89 -23.26
CA PRO A 88 7.44 12.13 -24.01
C PRO A 88 7.57 11.86 -25.52
N GLY A 89 6.67 12.44 -26.32
CA GLY A 89 6.64 12.26 -27.77
C GLY A 89 5.83 11.06 -28.26
N ILE A 90 5.26 10.23 -27.38
CA ILE A 90 4.31 9.17 -27.75
C ILE A 90 2.98 9.43 -27.03
N ILE A 91 1.98 9.85 -27.80
CA ILE A 91 0.65 10.17 -27.28
C ILE A 91 0.04 8.91 -26.63
N ASP A 92 -0.47 9.06 -25.41
CA ASP A 92 -1.25 8.06 -24.69
C ASP A 92 -0.52 6.75 -24.29
N LEU A 93 0.82 6.75 -24.27
CA LEU A 93 1.58 5.57 -23.83
C LEU A 93 2.07 5.72 -22.39
N SER A 94 1.42 5.02 -21.47
CA SER A 94 1.76 4.90 -20.05
C SER A 94 1.82 3.44 -19.62
N ALA A 95 2.39 3.12 -18.45
CA ALA A 95 2.46 1.72 -18.01
C ALA A 95 1.06 1.13 -17.78
N TYR A 96 0.12 1.92 -17.24
CA TYR A 96 -1.28 1.53 -17.09
C TYR A 96 -1.95 1.14 -18.41
N LYS A 97 -1.55 1.77 -19.53
CA LYS A 97 -2.13 1.47 -20.85
C LYS A 97 -1.35 0.41 -21.64
N SER A 98 -0.06 0.20 -21.35
CA SER A 98 0.83 -0.63 -22.17
C SER A 98 1.20 -1.98 -21.56
N VAL A 99 1.09 -2.11 -20.24
CA VAL A 99 1.48 -3.32 -19.51
C VAL A 99 0.25 -3.90 -18.82
N TRP A 100 -0.32 -4.95 -19.40
CA TRP A 100 -1.62 -5.53 -19.01
C TRP A 100 -1.75 -5.95 -17.53
N TRP A 101 -0.64 -6.26 -16.87
CA TRP A 101 -0.63 -6.67 -15.45
C TRP A 101 -0.29 -5.53 -14.49
N TRP A 102 0.11 -4.36 -15.02
CA TRP A 102 0.60 -3.25 -14.20
C TRP A 102 -0.44 -2.81 -13.18
N ASP A 103 -1.65 -2.60 -13.69
CA ASP A 103 -2.77 -2.13 -12.90
C ASP A 103 -3.10 -3.08 -11.74
N HIS A 104 -3.38 -4.34 -12.08
CA HIS A 104 -3.53 -5.46 -11.17
C HIS A 104 -2.43 -5.57 -10.09
N MET A 105 -1.16 -5.42 -10.47
CA MET A 105 -0.05 -5.45 -9.51
C MET A 105 -0.12 -4.24 -8.58
N THR A 106 -0.39 -3.05 -9.09
CA THR A 106 -0.51 -1.85 -8.25
C THR A 106 -1.70 -1.94 -7.30
N HIS A 107 -2.83 -2.53 -7.72
CA HIS A 107 -3.95 -2.84 -6.84
C HIS A 107 -3.57 -3.80 -5.72
N ALA A 108 -2.93 -4.93 -6.04
CA ALA A 108 -2.46 -5.87 -5.02
C ALA A 108 -1.45 -5.23 -4.04
N MET A 109 -0.54 -4.39 -4.55
CA MET A 109 0.43 -3.67 -3.71
C MET A 109 -0.24 -2.64 -2.82
N SER A 110 -1.12 -1.80 -3.35
CA SER A 110 -1.83 -0.78 -2.59
C SER A 110 -2.77 -1.40 -1.55
N SER A 111 -3.53 -2.44 -1.93
CA SER A 111 -4.44 -3.12 -1.02
C SER A 111 -3.70 -3.82 0.13
N SER A 112 -2.48 -4.30 -0.11
CA SER A 112 -1.65 -4.87 0.94
C SER A 112 -1.20 -3.81 1.97
N LEU A 113 -0.99 -2.55 1.55
CA LEU A 113 -0.76 -1.45 2.49
C LEU A 113 -2.02 -1.08 3.27
N VAL A 114 -3.19 -1.09 2.61
CA VAL A 114 -4.49 -0.90 3.27
C VAL A 114 -4.71 -2.00 4.32
N ALA A 115 -4.43 -3.25 3.98
CA ALA A 115 -4.51 -4.38 4.89
C ALA A 115 -3.55 -4.23 6.08
N ALA A 116 -2.31 -3.81 5.84
CA ALA A 116 -1.32 -3.61 6.89
C ALA A 116 -1.75 -2.48 7.85
N THR A 117 -2.34 -1.41 7.30
CA THR A 117 -2.88 -0.29 8.07
C THR A 117 -4.08 -0.74 8.91
N ALA A 118 -5.03 -1.48 8.32
CA ALA A 118 -6.18 -2.04 9.03
C ALA A 118 -5.74 -2.99 10.15
N TYR A 119 -4.73 -3.83 9.89
CA TYR A 119 -4.17 -4.73 10.90
C TYR A 119 -3.57 -3.94 12.06
N ALA A 120 -2.71 -2.95 11.78
CA ALA A 120 -2.08 -2.13 12.80
C ALA A 120 -3.12 -1.38 13.67
N THR A 121 -4.13 -0.79 13.04
CA THR A 121 -5.22 -0.10 13.73
C THR A 121 -6.02 -1.05 14.61
N ALA A 122 -6.45 -2.20 14.09
CA ALA A 122 -7.22 -3.18 14.87
C ALA A 122 -6.40 -3.77 16.02
N ARG A 123 -5.09 -4.01 15.82
CA ARG A 123 -4.18 -4.44 16.90
C ARG A 123 -4.03 -3.39 18.00
N ALA A 124 -3.92 -2.11 17.63
CA ALA A 124 -3.89 -1.04 18.61
C ALA A 124 -5.19 -0.99 19.42
N ILE A 125 -6.36 -1.09 18.76
CA ILE A 125 -7.66 -1.11 19.45
C ILE A 125 -7.76 -2.31 20.41
N ASP A 126 -7.34 -3.50 19.97
CA ASP A 126 -7.30 -4.72 20.80
C ASP A 126 -6.41 -4.56 22.03
N GLU A 127 -5.28 -3.88 21.89
CA GLU A 127 -4.31 -3.66 22.98
C GLU A 127 -4.79 -2.62 24.01
N TYR A 128 -5.54 -1.60 23.58
CA TYR A 128 -6.00 -0.50 24.44
C TYR A 128 -7.46 -0.62 24.90
N THR A 129 -8.15 -1.71 24.57
CA THR A 129 -9.55 -1.93 24.98
C THR A 129 -9.66 -3.14 25.89
N GLU A 130 -9.92 -2.90 27.18
CA GLU A 130 -10.13 -3.98 28.15
C GLU A 130 -11.30 -4.89 27.75
N GLY A 131 -11.09 -6.20 27.83
CA GLY A 131 -12.11 -7.21 27.49
C GLY A 131 -12.28 -7.47 25.99
N LEU A 132 -11.57 -6.74 25.11
CA LEU A 132 -11.49 -7.06 23.69
C LEU A 132 -10.38 -8.08 23.45
N ASN A 133 -10.67 -9.10 22.63
CA ASN A 133 -9.68 -10.07 22.19
C ASN A 133 -9.95 -10.48 20.74
N LEU A 134 -9.23 -9.83 19.82
CA LEU A 134 -9.31 -10.09 18.39
C LEU A 134 -8.50 -11.34 18.02
N THR A 135 -9.16 -12.49 18.05
CA THR A 135 -8.53 -13.78 17.71
C THR A 135 -7.89 -13.76 16.31
N PRO A 136 -6.84 -14.57 16.05
CA PRO A 136 -6.21 -14.63 14.73
C PRO A 136 -7.17 -14.97 13.60
N ARG A 137 -8.17 -15.82 13.86
CA ARG A 137 -9.22 -16.17 12.88
C ARG A 137 -10.12 -14.99 12.58
N PHE A 138 -10.52 -14.24 13.60
CA PHE A 138 -11.29 -13.01 13.42
C PHE A 138 -10.49 -11.98 12.63
N MET A 139 -9.23 -11.74 13.00
CA MET A 139 -8.35 -10.81 12.29
C MET A 139 -8.18 -11.18 10.82
N PHE A 140 -8.03 -12.47 10.50
CA PHE A 140 -7.94 -12.94 9.12
C PHE A 140 -9.17 -12.52 8.29
N VAL A 141 -10.37 -12.83 8.78
CA VAL A 141 -11.62 -12.51 8.08
C VAL A 141 -11.86 -11.00 8.05
N TYR A 142 -11.61 -10.31 9.16
CA TYR A 142 -11.71 -8.86 9.27
C TYR A 142 -10.88 -8.15 8.19
N LEU A 143 -9.62 -8.55 7.99
CA LEU A 143 -8.76 -7.93 6.99
C LEU A 143 -9.28 -8.12 5.57
N LEU A 144 -9.76 -9.31 5.23
CA LEU A 144 -10.32 -9.57 3.90
C LEU A 144 -11.58 -8.71 3.66
N LEU A 145 -12.47 -8.65 4.64
CA LEU A 145 -13.69 -7.84 4.55
C LEU A 145 -13.39 -6.34 4.51
N PHE A 146 -12.44 -5.88 5.33
CA PHE A 146 -12.03 -4.48 5.38
C PHE A 146 -11.44 -4.02 4.04
N VAL A 147 -10.51 -4.80 3.48
CA VAL A 147 -9.89 -4.47 2.19
C VAL A 147 -10.90 -4.54 1.06
N MET A 148 -11.81 -5.51 1.07
CA MET A 148 -12.90 -5.57 0.08
C MET A 148 -13.81 -4.36 0.17
N ALA A 149 -14.24 -3.97 1.37
CA ALA A 149 -15.06 -2.79 1.58
C ALA A 149 -14.33 -1.51 1.16
N PHE A 150 -13.07 -1.37 1.52
CA PHE A 150 -12.23 -0.25 1.09
C PHE A 150 -12.06 -0.22 -0.43
N GLY A 151 -11.84 -1.38 -1.06
CA GLY A 151 -11.75 -1.52 -2.51
C GLY A 151 -13.02 -1.01 -3.20
N VAL A 152 -14.20 -1.42 -2.73
CA VAL A 152 -15.47 -0.92 -3.28
C VAL A 152 -15.59 0.61 -3.13
N VAL A 153 -15.20 1.16 -1.98
CA VAL A 153 -15.19 2.62 -1.78
C VAL A 153 -14.21 3.31 -2.72
N TRP A 154 -13.04 2.71 -2.95
CA TRP A 154 -12.03 3.24 -3.86
C TRP A 154 -12.54 3.29 -5.31
N GLU A 155 -13.13 2.20 -5.81
CA GLU A 155 -13.75 2.15 -7.15
C GLU A 155 -14.83 3.22 -7.34
N LEU A 156 -15.63 3.47 -6.29
CA LEU A 156 -16.63 4.55 -6.31
C LEU A 156 -15.97 5.93 -6.38
N ILE A 157 -14.87 6.15 -5.65
CA ILE A 157 -14.11 7.41 -5.73
C ILE A 157 -13.58 7.61 -7.15
N GLU A 158 -13.00 6.58 -7.76
CA GLU A 158 -12.49 6.64 -9.13
C GLU A 158 -13.60 6.96 -10.14
N PHE A 159 -14.75 6.29 -10.01
CA PHE A 159 -15.94 6.56 -10.81
C PHE A 159 -16.37 8.04 -10.68
N PHE A 160 -16.54 8.54 -9.46
CA PHE A 160 -16.99 9.92 -9.23
C PHE A 160 -15.97 10.96 -9.67
N VAL A 161 -14.67 10.74 -9.43
CA VAL A 161 -13.60 11.63 -9.89
C VAL A 161 -13.51 11.64 -11.42
N GLY A 162 -13.67 10.48 -12.06
CA GLY A 162 -13.74 10.37 -13.52
C GLY A 162 -14.93 11.15 -14.09
N GLU A 163 -16.11 11.02 -13.47
CA GLU A 163 -17.32 11.72 -13.90
C GLU A 163 -17.23 13.24 -13.70
N ILE A 164 -16.69 13.69 -12.55
CA ILE A 164 -16.44 15.12 -12.29
C ILE A 164 -15.43 15.68 -13.31
N GLY A 165 -14.35 14.95 -13.60
CA GLY A 165 -13.36 15.37 -14.59
C GLY A 165 -13.94 15.51 -15.99
N ARG A 166 -14.89 14.64 -16.36
CA ARG A 166 -15.66 14.73 -17.60
C ARG A 166 -16.53 16.00 -17.63
N LEU A 167 -17.24 16.29 -16.55
CA LEU A 167 -18.11 17.47 -16.45
C LEU A 167 -17.33 18.80 -16.48
N LEU A 168 -16.15 18.84 -15.84
CA LEU A 168 -15.31 20.03 -15.76
C LEU A 168 -14.37 20.21 -16.96
N ALA A 169 -14.38 19.28 -17.92
CA ALA A 169 -13.45 19.25 -19.06
C ALA A 169 -11.96 19.33 -18.65
N THR A 170 -11.63 18.90 -17.43
CA THR A 170 -10.26 18.94 -16.88
C THR A 170 -9.43 17.70 -17.26
N GLY A 171 -9.98 16.82 -18.10
CA GLY A 171 -9.37 15.52 -18.43
C GLY A 171 -9.60 14.46 -17.35
N LYS A 172 -8.98 13.29 -17.53
CA LYS A 172 -9.08 12.15 -16.59
C LYS A 172 -8.05 12.29 -15.47
N ILE A 173 -8.51 12.44 -14.23
CA ILE A 173 -7.66 12.55 -13.03
C ILE A 173 -7.39 11.16 -12.45
N LEU A 174 -8.44 10.37 -12.30
CA LEU A 174 -8.43 8.92 -12.04
C LEU A 174 -9.19 8.26 -13.19
N THR A 175 -8.71 7.11 -13.67
CA THR A 175 -9.30 6.43 -14.82
C THR A 175 -9.86 5.09 -14.39
N GLN A 176 -11.18 4.97 -14.34
CA GLN A 176 -11.84 3.68 -14.34
C GLN A 176 -11.91 3.18 -15.79
N TYR A 177 -11.39 1.99 -16.08
CA TYR A 177 -11.36 1.46 -17.44
C TYR A 177 -12.65 0.71 -17.81
N GLY A 178 -13.38 0.18 -16.83
CA GLY A 178 -14.69 -0.44 -17.03
C GLY A 178 -15.13 -1.32 -15.87
N LEU A 179 -16.23 -2.07 -16.06
CA LEU A 179 -16.72 -3.01 -15.04
C LEU A 179 -15.79 -4.22 -14.89
N ASP A 180 -15.28 -4.75 -16.00
CA ASP A 180 -14.38 -5.92 -15.98
C ASP A 180 -13.08 -5.61 -15.21
N ASP A 181 -12.59 -4.38 -15.35
CA ASP A 181 -11.45 -3.80 -14.65
C ASP A 181 -11.72 -3.75 -13.14
N THR A 182 -12.80 -3.08 -12.72
CA THR A 182 -13.25 -3.03 -11.31
C THR A 182 -13.34 -4.43 -10.67
N VAL A 183 -13.85 -5.43 -11.39
CA VAL A 183 -13.93 -6.81 -10.85
C VAL A 183 -12.53 -7.40 -10.65
N LEU A 184 -11.62 -7.18 -11.59
CA LEU A 184 -10.22 -7.59 -11.47
C LEU A 184 -9.51 -6.84 -10.34
N ASP A 185 -9.77 -5.55 -10.16
CA ASP A 185 -9.21 -4.74 -9.09
C ASP A 185 -9.61 -5.27 -7.73
N LEU A 186 -10.89 -5.58 -7.52
CA LEU A 186 -11.36 -6.24 -6.30
C LEU A 186 -10.70 -7.61 -6.08
N PHE A 187 -10.47 -8.38 -7.16
CA PHE A 187 -9.76 -9.65 -7.07
C PHE A 187 -8.30 -9.47 -6.64
N TYR A 188 -7.55 -8.57 -7.26
CA TYR A 188 -6.15 -8.30 -6.91
C TYR A 188 -6.04 -7.62 -5.54
N ASN A 189 -7.01 -6.79 -5.17
CA ASN A 189 -7.14 -6.24 -3.83
C ASN A 189 -7.23 -7.36 -2.80
N THR A 190 -8.06 -8.38 -3.05
CA THR A 190 -8.16 -9.58 -2.21
C THR A 190 -6.83 -10.33 -2.12
N MET A 191 -6.08 -10.45 -3.22
CA MET A 191 -4.77 -11.11 -3.20
C MET A 191 -3.78 -10.36 -2.31
N GLY A 192 -3.70 -9.04 -2.41
CA GLY A 192 -2.88 -8.22 -1.52
C GLY A 192 -3.30 -8.33 -0.05
N ALA A 193 -4.61 -8.41 0.21
CA ALA A 193 -5.15 -8.64 1.55
C ALA A 193 -4.75 -10.02 2.11
N LEU A 194 -4.85 -11.08 1.30
CA LEU A 194 -4.46 -12.44 1.70
C LEU A 194 -2.99 -12.52 2.08
N VAL A 195 -2.12 -11.87 1.31
CA VAL A 195 -0.69 -11.80 1.57
C VAL A 195 -0.43 -11.26 2.98
N VAL A 196 -1.08 -10.15 3.34
CA VAL A 196 -0.95 -9.54 4.67
C VAL A 196 -1.66 -10.34 5.75
N ALA A 197 -2.87 -10.85 5.49
CA ALA A 197 -3.63 -11.64 6.44
C ALA A 197 -2.87 -12.92 6.80
N ILE A 198 -2.26 -13.61 5.84
CA ILE A 198 -1.43 -14.79 6.09
C ILE A 198 -0.18 -14.41 6.88
N TRP A 199 0.59 -13.39 6.47
CA TRP A 199 1.80 -13.01 7.21
C TRP A 199 1.50 -12.46 8.62
N GLY A 200 0.47 -11.63 8.76
CA GLY A 200 0.07 -11.02 10.03
C GLY A 200 -0.56 -12.01 11.02
N THR A 201 -1.25 -13.05 10.54
CA THR A 201 -1.90 -14.05 11.42
C THR A 201 -1.09 -15.33 11.62
N ALA A 202 -0.30 -15.76 10.64
CA ALA A 202 0.48 -17.00 10.72
C ALA A 202 1.83 -16.84 11.44
N TYR A 203 2.48 -15.67 11.38
CA TYR A 203 3.83 -15.50 11.96
C TYR A 203 3.86 -14.96 13.40
N LEU A 204 2.79 -14.33 13.89
CA LEU A 204 2.73 -13.74 15.24
C LEU A 204 2.05 -14.63 16.29
N SER A 205 1.22 -15.59 15.88
CA SER A 205 0.59 -16.56 16.79
C SER A 205 1.58 -17.59 17.35
N GLY A 206 2.56 -18.02 16.55
CA GLY A 206 3.60 -18.96 17.01
C GLY A 206 4.64 -18.33 17.95
N VAL A 207 5.03 -17.08 17.71
CA VAL A 207 6.06 -16.37 18.50
C VAL A 207 5.48 -15.90 19.84
N SER A 208 4.24 -15.41 19.88
CA SER A 208 3.56 -15.04 21.15
C SER A 208 3.33 -16.27 22.03
N LYS A 209 2.94 -17.40 21.45
CA LYS A 209 2.77 -18.66 22.19
C LYS A 209 4.08 -19.18 22.79
N GLN A 210 5.18 -19.17 22.02
CA GLN A 210 6.50 -19.58 22.53
C GLN A 210 7.06 -18.64 23.61
N LEU A 211 6.77 -17.34 23.53
CA LEU A 211 7.19 -16.38 24.56
C LEU A 211 6.36 -16.54 25.84
N SER A 212 5.05 -16.75 25.70
CA SER A 212 4.16 -17.06 26.83
C SER A 212 4.56 -18.34 27.55
N GLU A 213 4.87 -19.41 26.82
CA GLU A 213 5.31 -20.69 27.40
C GLU A 213 6.66 -20.56 28.13
N LYS A 214 7.60 -19.75 27.61
CA LYS A 214 8.90 -19.50 28.29
C LYS A 214 8.78 -18.65 29.55
N LEU A 215 7.84 -17.70 29.58
CA LEU A 215 7.62 -16.86 30.75
C LEU A 215 6.86 -17.62 31.85
N SER A 216 5.90 -18.49 31.50
CA SER A 216 5.19 -19.33 32.48
C SER A 216 6.06 -20.39 33.14
N LEU A 217 7.10 -20.87 32.45
CA LEU A 217 8.05 -21.83 33.03
C LEU A 217 9.03 -21.17 34.02
N ARG A 218 9.26 -19.86 33.91
CA ARG A 218 10.12 -19.10 34.84
C ARG A 218 9.43 -18.65 36.12
N THR A 219 8.10 -18.61 36.13
CA THR A 219 7.29 -18.31 37.33
C THR A 219 6.92 -19.56 38.13
N ALA A 220 7.28 -20.75 37.64
CA ALA A 220 7.03 -22.04 38.28
C ALA A 220 8.28 -22.65 38.97
N GLU A 221 9.43 -21.99 38.89
CA GLU A 221 10.64 -22.23 39.71
C GLU A 221 10.75 -21.17 40.80
#